data_AF-A0A246GEE9-F1
#
_entry.id   AF-A0A246GEE9-F1
#
_cell.length_a   1.000
_cell.length_b   1.000
_cell.length_c   1.000
_cell.angle_alpha   90.00
_cell.angle_beta   90.00
_cell.angle_gamma   90.00
#
_symmetry.space_group_name_H-M   'P 1'
#
loop_
_entity.id
_entity.type
_entity.pdbx_description
1 polymer ?
#
loop_
_entity_poly.entity_id
_entity_poly.type
_entity_poly.pdbx_seq_one_letter_code
_entity_poly.pdbx_strand_id
1 'polypeptide(L)'
;MVKSYYITFGYLGNNKEKIATIISEKLNIKILSMSGGNFGYRFGEIAETISIIDNYLEYDDWWQEENYKNYPILIKVSCTKGKNKEKEEKASYIRDALKSLPDLIEINES
;
A
#
# COMPACT_ATOMS: atom_id res chain seq x y z
N MET A 1 -19.30 12.41 -10.89
CA MET A 1 -18.27 12.60 -9.84
C MET A 1 -17.17 11.58 -10.08
N VAL A 2 -15.91 12.02 -10.17
CA VAL A 2 -14.76 11.11 -10.29
C VAL A 2 -14.41 10.61 -8.90
N LYS A 3 -14.43 9.29 -8.67
CA LYS A 3 -14.06 8.68 -7.39
C LYS A 3 -12.58 8.29 -7.39
N SER A 4 -11.90 8.45 -6.26
CA SER A 4 -10.59 7.84 -6.01
C SER A 4 -10.78 6.80 -4.92
N TYR A 5 -10.01 5.73 -4.97
CA TYR A 5 -10.04 4.68 -3.96
C TYR A 5 -8.67 4.60 -3.30
N TYR A 6 -8.65 4.75 -1.98
CA TYR A 6 -7.44 4.64 -1.17
C TYR A 6 -7.60 3.53 -0.15
N ILE A 7 -6.58 2.67 -0.05
CA ILE A 7 -6.58 1.54 0.87
C ILE A 7 -5.27 1.56 1.63
N THR A 8 -5.34 1.46 2.96
CA THR A 8 -4.15 1.37 3.81
C THR A 8 -4.17 0.08 4.62
N PHE A 9 -3.08 -0.68 4.53
CA PHE A 9 -2.82 -1.81 5.39
C PHE A 9 -1.65 -1.51 6.32
N GLY A 10 -1.77 -1.93 7.58
CA GLY A 10 -0.66 -2.06 8.51
C GLY A 10 -0.05 -3.45 8.42
N TYR A 11 1.28 -3.53 8.40
CA TYR A 11 2.03 -4.79 8.46
C TYR A 11 2.61 -4.99 9.85
N LEU A 12 2.35 -6.16 10.46
CA LEU A 12 2.87 -6.51 11.79
C LEU A 12 4.38 -6.82 11.77
N GLY A 13 4.94 -7.20 10.62
CA GLY A 13 6.37 -7.43 10.48
C GLY A 13 7.18 -6.14 10.36
N ASN A 14 8.51 -6.29 10.40
CA ASN A 14 9.46 -5.16 10.43
C ASN A 14 10.41 -5.11 9.21
N ASN A 15 10.11 -5.87 8.15
CA ASN A 15 10.97 -5.94 6.96
C ASN A 15 10.18 -5.55 5.70
N LYS A 16 10.46 -4.34 5.18
CA LYS A 16 9.83 -3.78 3.97
C LYS A 16 10.14 -4.58 2.71
N GLU A 17 11.37 -5.06 2.55
CA GLU A 17 11.79 -5.83 1.39
C GLU A 17 11.06 -7.18 1.33
N LYS A 18 10.95 -7.87 2.47
CA LYS A 18 10.22 -9.14 2.57
C LYS A 18 8.76 -8.98 2.15
N ILE A 19 8.06 -7.98 2.69
CA ILE A 19 6.64 -7.76 2.35
C ILE A 19 6.49 -7.25 0.91
N ALA A 20 7.45 -6.48 0.38
CA ALA A 20 7.49 -6.09 -1.02
C ALA A 20 7.58 -7.29 -1.97
N THR A 21 8.43 -8.26 -1.66
CA THR A 21 8.54 -9.51 -2.44
C THR A 21 7.23 -10.31 -2.39
N ILE A 22 6.65 -10.49 -1.19
CA ILE A 22 5.40 -11.23 -1.04
C ILE A 22 4.27 -10.59 -1.84
N ILE A 23 4.12 -9.26 -1.78
CA ILE A 23 3.09 -8.53 -2.52
C ILE A 23 3.37 -8.61 -4.03
N SER A 24 4.64 -8.52 -4.44
CA SER A 24 5.06 -8.66 -5.85
C SER A 24 4.62 -10.00 -6.42
N GLU A 25 4.89 -11.09 -5.70
CA GLU A 25 4.47 -12.45 -6.09
C GLU A 25 2.96 -12.58 -6.10
N LYS A 26 2.28 -12.08 -5.06
CA LYS A 26 0.82 -12.19 -4.92
C LYS A 26 0.05 -11.48 -6.02
N LEU A 27 0.52 -10.32 -6.46
CA LEU A 27 -0.13 -9.49 -7.47
C LEU A 27 0.47 -9.67 -8.87
N ASN A 28 1.50 -10.50 -9.02
CA ASN A 28 2.29 -10.64 -10.24
C ASN A 28 2.78 -9.29 -10.79
N ILE A 29 3.35 -8.47 -9.91
CA ILE A 29 3.94 -7.16 -10.20
C ILE A 29 5.40 -7.13 -9.75
N LYS A 30 6.15 -6.10 -10.16
CA LYS A 30 7.53 -5.90 -9.72
C LYS A 30 7.64 -4.64 -8.86
N ILE A 31 7.48 -4.78 -7.54
CA ILE A 31 7.74 -3.67 -6.62
C ILE A 31 9.24 -3.37 -6.62
N LEU A 32 9.60 -2.10 -6.76
CA LEU A 32 10.98 -1.63 -6.83
C LEU A 32 11.32 -0.77 -5.63
N SER A 33 12.61 -0.72 -5.28
CA SER A 33 13.12 0.27 -4.34
C SER A 33 12.89 1.67 -4.89
N MET A 34 12.43 2.57 -4.01
CA MET A 34 12.22 3.98 -4.24
C MET A 34 13.19 4.79 -3.37
N SER A 35 13.10 6.11 -3.43
CA SER A 35 13.86 6.99 -2.51
C SER A 35 13.44 6.78 -1.04
N GLY A 36 14.37 7.05 -0.12
CA GLY A 36 14.10 6.97 1.33
C GLY A 36 13.90 5.54 1.86
N GLY A 37 14.45 4.52 1.18
CA GLY A 37 14.32 3.12 1.61
C GLY A 37 12.91 2.54 1.48
N ASN A 38 12.01 3.25 0.79
CA ASN A 38 10.65 2.80 0.54
C ASN A 38 10.60 1.88 -0.68
N PHE A 39 9.51 1.12 -0.80
CA PHE A 39 9.26 0.27 -1.96
C PHE A 39 7.98 0.70 -2.63
N GLY A 40 7.91 0.60 -3.96
CA GLY A 40 6.72 0.99 -4.67
C GLY A 40 6.55 0.34 -6.03
N TYR A 41 5.30 0.27 -6.46
CA TYR A 41 4.90 -0.10 -7.81
C TYR A 41 3.92 0.92 -8.35
N ARG A 42 4.04 1.22 -9.64
CA ARG A 42 3.17 2.16 -10.33
C ARG A 42 2.42 1.41 -11.43
N PHE A 43 1.10 1.50 -11.43
CA PHE A 43 0.29 0.94 -12.51
C PHE A 43 0.25 1.95 -13.66
N GLY A 44 1.01 1.70 -14.72
CA GLY A 44 1.03 2.55 -15.91
C GLY A 44 1.47 4.00 -15.64
N GLU A 45 0.76 4.97 -16.22
CA GLU A 45 1.11 6.38 -16.12
C GLU A 45 0.63 7.04 -14.80
N ILE A 46 1.62 7.19 -13.92
CA ILE A 46 1.77 8.17 -12.82
C ILE A 46 0.83 8.07 -11.61
N ALA A 47 -0.46 7.75 -11.78
CA ALA A 47 -1.46 8.10 -10.77
C ALA A 47 -1.88 6.96 -9.82
N GLU A 48 -1.58 5.70 -10.15
CA GLU A 48 -1.98 4.55 -9.36
C GLU A 48 -0.73 3.87 -8.79
N THR A 49 -0.69 3.67 -7.47
CA THR A 49 0.52 3.20 -6.79
C THR A 49 0.21 2.19 -5.69
N ILE A 50 1.15 1.28 -5.48
CA ILE A 50 1.36 0.58 -4.21
C ILE A 50 2.64 1.15 -3.61
N SER A 51 2.59 1.58 -2.36
CA SER A 51 3.74 2.12 -1.63
C SER A 51 3.89 1.38 -0.30
N ILE A 52 5.10 0.94 0.01
CA ILE A 52 5.47 0.28 1.27
C ILE A 52 6.46 1.19 1.98
N ILE A 53 6.02 1.72 3.12
CA ILE A 53 6.65 2.86 3.80
C ILE A 53 6.70 2.62 5.31
N ASP A 54 7.60 3.30 6.00
CA ASP A 54 7.64 3.27 7.47
C ASP A 54 6.48 4.09 8.03
N ASN A 55 5.80 3.59 9.06
CA ASN A 55 4.74 4.34 9.74
C ASN A 55 5.31 5.50 10.58
N TYR A 56 6.51 5.30 11.15
CA TYR A 56 7.21 6.35 11.89
C TYR A 56 8.36 6.90 11.06
N LEU A 57 8.40 8.23 10.88
CA LEU A 57 9.48 8.94 10.22
C LEU A 57 10.38 9.56 11.29
N GLU A 58 11.54 8.95 11.52
CA GLU A 58 12.48 9.37 12.57
C GLU A 58 12.99 10.81 12.39
N TYR A 59 13.23 11.21 11.14
CA TYR A 59 13.73 12.56 10.83
C TYR A 59 12.74 13.67 11.22
N ASP A 60 11.44 13.38 11.11
CA ASP A 60 10.37 14.36 11.36
C ASP A 60 9.67 14.15 12.72
N ASP A 61 10.09 13.15 13.52
CA ASP A 61 9.40 12.67 14.74
C ASP A 61 7.88 12.57 14.53
N TRP A 62 7.49 11.92 13.44
CA TRP A 62 6.11 11.94 12.97
C TRP A 62 5.58 10.55 12.61
N TRP A 63 4.32 10.31 13.00
CA TRP A 63 3.57 9.11 12.67
C TRP A 63 2.64 9.38 11.48
N GLN A 64 2.77 8.59 10.43
CA GLN A 64 1.87 8.66 9.28
C GLN A 64 0.44 8.26 9.65
N GLU A 65 0.29 7.25 10.50
CA GLU A 65 -0.98 6.74 11.00
C GLU A 65 -0.90 6.62 12.52
N GLU A 66 -1.15 7.75 13.20
CA GLU A 66 -0.91 7.88 14.65
C GLU A 66 -1.75 6.93 15.52
N ASN A 67 -2.94 6.56 15.07
CA ASN A 67 -3.80 5.61 15.77
C ASN A 67 -3.34 4.14 15.61
N TYR A 68 -2.32 3.89 14.79
CA TYR A 68 -1.92 2.57 14.32
C TYR A 68 -0.41 2.30 14.52
N LYS A 69 0.17 2.82 15.62
CA LYS A 69 1.61 2.72 15.95
C LYS A 69 2.12 1.29 16.10
N ASN A 70 1.23 0.32 16.32
CA ASN A 70 1.56 -1.10 16.41
C ASN A 70 1.97 -1.71 15.06
N TYR A 71 1.74 -1.03 13.94
CA TYR A 71 2.21 -1.42 12.62
C TYR A 71 3.39 -0.54 12.22
N PRO A 72 4.64 -1.04 12.27
CA PRO A 72 5.82 -0.24 11.92
C PRO A 72 5.90 0.07 10.41
N ILE A 73 5.23 -0.72 9.58
CA ILE A 73 5.23 -0.59 8.11
C ILE A 73 3.80 -0.44 7.63
N LEU A 74 3.60 0.46 6.67
CA LEU A 74 2.32 0.70 5.99
C LEU A 74 2.41 0.32 4.52
N ILE A 75 1.32 -0.24 4.00
CA ILE A 75 1.10 -0.47 2.57
C ILE A 75 -0.05 0.43 2.14
N LYS A 76 0.24 1.45 1.33
CA LYS A 76 -0.74 2.39 0.79
C LYS A 76 -1.01 2.09 -0.68
N VAL A 77 -2.27 1.90 -1.03
CA VAL A 77 -2.75 1.65 -2.39
C VAL A 77 -3.57 2.86 -2.85
N SER A 78 -3.31 3.32 -4.07
CA SER A 78 -4.08 4.39 -4.72
C SER A 78 -4.58 3.95 -6.09
N CYS A 79 -5.89 4.13 -6.32
CA CYS A 79 -6.55 3.86 -7.62
C CYS A 79 -7.35 5.11 -8.04
N THR A 80 -6.76 5.93 -8.89
CA THR A 80 -7.25 7.30 -9.19
C THR A 80 -7.60 7.52 -10.67
N LYS A 81 -7.04 6.73 -11.60
CA LYS A 81 -7.21 6.88 -13.05
C LYS A 81 -8.19 5.84 -13.62
N GLY A 82 -8.94 6.20 -14.66
CA GLY A 82 -9.90 5.31 -15.33
C GLY A 82 -11.36 5.55 -14.91
N LYS A 83 -12.28 4.72 -15.44
CA LYS A 83 -13.71 4.82 -15.11
C LYS A 83 -13.92 4.38 -13.66
N ASN A 84 -14.96 4.93 -13.00
CA ASN A 84 -15.22 4.62 -11.59
C ASN A 84 -15.37 3.12 -11.32
N LYS A 85 -16.09 2.39 -12.19
CA LYS A 85 -16.26 0.95 -12.07
C LYS A 85 -14.94 0.18 -12.17
N GLU A 86 -14.08 0.54 -13.12
CA GLU A 86 -12.76 -0.10 -13.30
C GLU A 86 -11.86 0.12 -12.09
N LYS A 87 -11.89 1.34 -11.52
CA LYS A 87 -11.14 1.66 -10.29
C LYS A 87 -11.64 0.88 -9.09
N GLU A 88 -12.95 0.75 -8.95
CA GLU A 88 -13.57 -0.01 -7.86
C GLU A 88 -13.22 -1.50 -7.94
N GLU A 89 -13.32 -2.09 -9.13
CA GLU A 89 -12.96 -3.49 -9.38
C GLU A 89 -11.48 -3.73 -9.08
N LYS A 90 -10.60 -2.82 -9.52
CA LYS A 90 -9.16 -2.92 -9.26
C LYS A 90 -8.81 -2.75 -7.79
N ALA A 91 -9.39 -1.75 -7.13
CA ALA A 91 -9.19 -1.53 -5.70
C ALA A 91 -9.65 -2.76 -4.90
N SER A 92 -10.82 -3.33 -5.25
CA SER A 92 -11.35 -4.54 -4.62
C SER A 92 -10.44 -5.74 -4.84
N TYR A 93 -9.96 -5.96 -6.06
CA TYR A 93 -9.02 -7.04 -6.37
C TYR A 93 -7.73 -6.93 -5.54
N ILE A 94 -7.13 -5.73 -5.48
CA ILE A 94 -5.91 -5.51 -4.69
C ILE A 94 -6.20 -5.70 -3.20
N ARG A 95 -7.32 -5.16 -2.70
CA ARG A 95 -7.74 -5.32 -1.30
C ARG A 95 -7.85 -6.78 -0.92
N ASP A 96 -8.54 -7.58 -1.71
CA ASP A 96 -8.77 -9.00 -1.44
C ASP A 96 -7.45 -9.80 -1.50
N ALA A 97 -6.59 -9.47 -2.46
CA ALA A 97 -5.26 -10.06 -2.55
C ALA A 97 -4.42 -9.75 -1.29
N LEU A 98 -4.42 -8.51 -0.82
CA LEU A 98 -3.69 -8.12 0.39
C LEU A 98 -4.30 -8.67 1.68
N LYS A 99 -5.64 -8.72 1.79
CA LYS A 99 -6.35 -9.35 2.92
C LYS A 99 -6.01 -10.83 3.11
N SER A 100 -5.67 -11.51 2.02
CA SER A 100 -5.29 -12.92 2.08
C SER A 100 -3.85 -13.16 2.54
N LEU A 101 -3.04 -12.11 2.68
CA LEU A 101 -1.68 -12.23 3.19
C LEU A 101 -1.70 -12.23 4.73
N PRO A 102 -0.96 -13.15 5.38
CA PRO A 102 -0.81 -13.10 6.83
C PRO A 102 -0.10 -11.79 7.22
N ASP A 103 -0.37 -11.33 8.44
CA ASP A 103 0.26 -10.16 9.05
C ASP A 103 -0.07 -8.79 8.41
N LEU A 104 -0.99 -8.74 7.44
CA LEU A 104 -1.58 -7.50 6.92
C LEU A 104 -2.97 -7.28 7.48
N ILE A 105 -3.19 -6.10 8.08
CA ILE A 105 -4.49 -5.67 8.59
C ILE A 105 -4.91 -4.39 7.88
N GLU A 106 -6.10 -4.37 7.30
CA GLU A 106 -6.66 -3.13 6.73
C GLU A 106 -7.00 -2.16 7.87
N ILE A 107 -6.43 -0.96 7.83
CA ILE A 107 -6.56 0.04 8.91
C ILE A 107 -7.25 1.33 8.45
N ASN A 108 -7.45 1.52 7.14
CA ASN A 108 -8.23 2.64 6.63
C ASN A 108 -8.80 2.35 5.22
N GLU A 109 -10.06 2.72 5.02
CA GLU A 109 -10.76 2.75 3.74
C GLU A 109 -11.27 4.17 3.53
N SER A 110 -10.88 4.83 2.44
CA SER A 110 -11.34 6.18 2.07
C SER A 110 -11.74 6.26 0.61
#